data_AF-A0A8B7TQ73-F1
#
_entry.id   AF-A0A8B7TQ73-F1
#
_cell.length_a   1.000
_cell.length_b   1.000
_cell.length_c   1.000
_cell.angle_alpha   90.00
_cell.angle_beta   90.00
_cell.angle_gamma   90.00
#
_symmetry.space_group_name_H-M   'P 1'
#
loop_
_entity.id
_entity.type
_entity.pdbx_description
1 polymer ?
#
loop_
_entity_poly.entity_id
_entity_poly.type
_entity_poly.pdbx_seq_one_letter_code
_entity_poly.pdbx_strand_id
1 'polypeptide(L)'
;MFNVVDQSGTLLNMVRGLLRSWEDPLQHLTTTVRDMKEFPADMIRRVQEIEYKTHQLREGMEKIIKQVEPGVVNNDIFAAWSGLSSLQKGDKNSRLVGFYNLFHCLRRDTNKVDNYLKILKCKVVHEGSC
;
A
#
# COMPACT_ATOMS: atom_id res chain seq x y z
N MET A 1 -1.70 29.90 -6.63
CA MET A 1 -0.49 29.06 -6.41
C MET A 1 -0.47 28.41 -5.02
N PHE A 2 -0.71 29.14 -3.94
CA PHE A 2 -0.70 28.61 -2.56
C PHE A 2 -1.68 27.44 -2.27
N ASN A 3 -2.84 27.38 -2.94
CA ASN A 3 -3.83 26.30 -2.70
C ASN A 3 -3.52 24.95 -3.38
N VAL A 4 -2.62 24.91 -4.37
CA VAL A 4 -2.30 23.67 -5.12
C VAL A 4 -1.24 22.85 -4.38
N VAL A 5 -0.31 23.51 -3.72
CA VAL A 5 0.78 22.89 -2.95
C VAL A 5 0.22 22.16 -1.71
N ASP A 6 -0.73 22.78 -1.00
CA ASP A 6 -1.36 22.21 0.20
C ASP A 6 -2.16 20.91 -0.06
N GLN A 7 -2.90 20.86 -1.17
CA GLN A 7 -3.61 19.64 -1.57
C GLN A 7 -2.69 18.53 -2.11
N SER A 8 -1.59 18.91 -2.78
CA SER A 8 -0.63 17.94 -3.32
C SER A 8 0.15 17.26 -2.19
N GLY A 9 0.53 18.01 -1.17
CA GLY A 9 1.12 17.47 0.06
C GLY A 9 0.21 16.50 0.79
N THR A 10 -1.07 16.84 0.92
CA THR A 10 -2.09 15.96 1.48
C THR A 10 -2.17 14.62 0.72
N LEU A 11 -2.23 14.66 -0.62
CA LEU A 11 -2.30 13.45 -1.44
C LEU A 11 -1.00 12.61 -1.36
N LEU A 12 0.17 13.26 -1.34
CA LEU A 12 1.46 12.59 -1.17
C LEU A 12 1.52 11.83 0.16
N ASN A 13 1.10 12.48 1.24
CA ASN A 13 1.05 11.88 2.57
C ASN A 13 0.03 10.73 2.66
N MET A 14 -1.12 10.84 1.99
CA MET A 14 -2.09 9.74 1.88
C MET A 14 -1.50 8.53 1.15
N VAL A 15 -0.81 8.74 0.02
CA VAL A 15 -0.16 7.65 -0.72
C VAL A 15 0.91 6.98 0.15
N ARG A 16 1.78 7.78 0.79
CA ARG A 16 2.80 7.24 1.71
C ARG A 16 2.16 6.39 2.81
N GLY A 17 1.09 6.90 3.42
CA GLY A 17 0.45 6.20 4.52
C GLY A 17 -0.24 4.89 4.12
N LEU A 18 -0.88 4.85 2.96
CA LEU A 18 -1.39 3.60 2.41
C LEU A 18 -0.27 2.59 2.17
N LEU A 19 0.83 3.01 1.52
CA LEU A 19 1.96 2.12 1.24
C LEU A 19 2.63 1.59 2.52
N ARG A 20 2.74 2.41 3.56
CA ARG A 20 3.27 2.02 4.88
C ARG A 20 2.35 1.06 5.61
N SER A 21 1.04 1.31 5.63
CA SER A 21 0.06 0.42 6.24
C SER A 21 0.00 -0.98 5.60
N TRP A 22 0.49 -1.14 4.36
CA TRP A 22 0.56 -2.43 3.67
C TRP A 22 1.88 -3.19 3.85
N GLU A 23 2.87 -2.63 4.57
CA GLU A 23 4.16 -3.29 4.84
C GLU A 23 3.99 -4.58 5.65
N ASP A 24 3.49 -4.49 6.88
CA ASP A 24 3.29 -5.67 7.75
C ASP A 24 2.28 -6.68 7.17
N PRO A 25 1.09 -6.29 6.66
CA PRO A 25 0.14 -7.24 6.12
C PRO A 25 0.69 -8.06 4.96
N LEU A 26 1.45 -7.45 4.04
CA LEU A 26 2.01 -8.16 2.89
C LEU A 26 3.14 -9.10 3.32
N GLN A 27 4.03 -8.68 4.21
CA GLN A 27 5.09 -9.55 4.75
C GLN A 27 4.51 -10.78 5.47
N HIS A 28 3.49 -10.56 6.30
CA HIS A 28 2.80 -11.64 6.99
C HIS A 28 2.02 -12.55 6.04
N LEU A 29 1.38 -11.97 5.01
CA LEU A 29 0.69 -12.74 3.98
C LEU A 29 1.67 -13.63 3.22
N THR A 30 2.79 -13.09 2.73
CA THR A 30 3.83 -13.85 2.01
C THR A 30 4.32 -15.02 2.85
N THR A 31 4.63 -14.78 4.12
CA THR A 31 5.07 -15.82 5.05
C THR A 31 3.98 -16.89 5.22
N THR A 32 2.73 -16.46 5.45
CA THR A 32 1.60 -17.37 5.69
C THR A 32 1.29 -18.25 4.47
N VAL A 33 1.25 -17.69 3.26
CA VAL A 33 0.91 -18.48 2.05
C VAL A 33 2.03 -19.43 1.65
N ARG A 34 3.29 -19.10 1.94
CA ARG A 34 4.44 -19.99 1.69
C ARG A 34 4.40 -21.23 2.57
N ASP A 35 3.98 -21.07 3.82
CA ASP A 35 3.95 -22.16 4.81
C ASP A 35 2.69 -23.04 4.65
N MET A 36 1.70 -22.60 3.86
CA MET A 36 0.48 -23.35 3.55
C MET A 36 0.64 -24.25 2.32
N LYS A 37 0.63 -25.57 2.54
CA LYS A 37 0.69 -26.57 1.45
C LYS A 37 -0.45 -26.47 0.43
N GLU A 38 -1.59 -25.93 0.84
CA GLU A 38 -2.79 -25.81 0.00
C GLU A 38 -2.75 -24.62 -0.96
N PHE A 39 -1.80 -23.67 -0.79
CA PHE A 39 -1.72 -22.48 -1.62
C PHE A 39 -1.03 -22.79 -2.96
N PRO A 40 -1.63 -22.46 -4.11
CA PRO A 40 -1.01 -22.69 -5.42
C PRO A 40 0.30 -21.91 -5.58
N ALA A 41 1.33 -22.55 -6.15
CA ALA A 41 2.65 -21.95 -6.31
C ALA A 41 2.65 -20.66 -7.14
N ASP A 42 1.78 -20.58 -8.15
CA ASP A 42 1.60 -19.38 -8.97
C ASP A 42 0.97 -18.22 -8.17
N MET A 43 0.04 -18.53 -7.26
CA MET A 43 -0.52 -17.54 -6.33
C MET A 43 0.52 -17.06 -5.32
N ILE A 44 1.34 -17.96 -4.75
CA ILE A 44 2.44 -17.59 -3.85
C ILE A 44 3.38 -16.60 -4.55
N ARG A 45 3.78 -16.90 -5.81
CA ARG A 45 4.64 -16.00 -6.59
C ARG A 45 3.99 -14.63 -6.82
N ARG A 46 2.69 -14.58 -7.09
CA ARG A 46 1.97 -13.29 -7.27
C ARG A 46 1.95 -12.47 -5.98
N VAL A 47 1.75 -13.11 -4.83
CA VAL A 47 1.78 -12.43 -3.53
C VAL A 47 3.18 -11.82 -3.27
N GLN A 48 4.24 -12.58 -3.51
CA GLN A 48 5.62 -12.11 -3.40
C GLN A 48 5.92 -10.94 -4.35
N GLU A 49 5.43 -11.01 -5.59
CA GLU A 49 5.58 -9.93 -6.56
C GLU A 49 4.88 -8.65 -6.11
N ILE A 50 3.69 -8.76 -5.51
CA ILE A 50 2.96 -7.62 -4.96
C ILE A 50 3.71 -6.99 -3.78
N GLU A 51 4.20 -7.80 -2.84
CA GLU A 51 5.01 -7.31 -1.70
C GLU A 51 6.23 -6.54 -2.22
N TYR A 52 6.99 -7.15 -3.12
CA TYR A 52 8.18 -6.54 -3.71
C TYR A 52 7.88 -5.23 -4.43
N LYS A 53 6.87 -5.20 -5.31
CA LYS A 53 6.50 -4.00 -6.06
C LYS A 53 5.94 -2.89 -5.16
N THR A 54 5.22 -3.25 -4.10
CA THR A 54 4.72 -2.29 -3.11
C THR A 54 5.88 -1.64 -2.36
N HIS A 55 6.89 -2.42 -1.98
CA HIS A 55 8.13 -1.90 -1.39
C HIS A 55 8.87 -0.94 -2.35
N GLN A 56 9.07 -1.33 -3.62
CA GLN A 56 9.71 -0.47 -4.61
C GLN A 56 8.94 0.85 -4.82
N LEU A 57 7.60 0.78 -4.89
CA LEU A 57 6.77 1.96 -5.03
C LEU A 57 6.90 2.87 -3.81
N ARG A 58 6.93 2.31 -2.59
CA ARG A 58 7.17 3.05 -1.35
C ARG A 58 8.50 3.80 -1.39
N GLU A 59 9.59 3.14 -1.76
CA GLU A 59 10.90 3.79 -1.88
C GLU A 59 10.92 4.91 -2.92
N GLY A 60 10.26 4.70 -4.06
CA GLY A 60 10.06 5.74 -5.07
C GLY A 60 9.32 6.96 -4.52
N MET A 61 8.26 6.72 -3.74
CA MET A 61 7.47 7.78 -3.13
C MET A 61 8.23 8.58 -2.08
N GLU A 62 9.04 7.92 -1.24
CA GLU A 62 9.90 8.63 -0.27
C GLU A 62 10.90 9.56 -0.97
N LYS A 63 11.42 9.18 -2.14
CA LYS A 63 12.29 10.04 -2.95
C LYS A 63 11.53 11.25 -3.51
N ILE A 64 10.31 11.05 -4.00
CA ILE A 64 9.46 12.14 -4.53
C ILE A 64 9.09 13.13 -3.42
N ILE A 65 8.67 12.64 -2.24
CA ILE A 65 8.30 13.49 -1.12
C ILE A 65 9.47 14.37 -0.68
N LYS A 66 10.69 13.82 -0.59
CA LYS A 66 11.89 14.61 -0.26
C LYS A 66 12.19 15.73 -1.26
N GLN A 67 11.78 15.58 -2.51
CA GLN A 67 11.95 16.60 -3.55
C GLN A 67 10.85 17.66 -3.53
N VAL A 68 9.60 17.26 -3.29
CA VAL A 68 8.44 18.17 -3.32
C VAL A 68 8.27 18.93 -2.01
N GLU A 69 8.61 18.32 -0.87
CA GLU A 69 8.43 18.89 0.48
C GLU A 69 9.72 18.80 1.31
N PRO A 70 10.79 19.52 0.95
CA PRO A 70 12.03 19.49 1.69
C PRO A 70 11.83 20.04 3.12
N GLY A 71 12.11 19.21 4.14
CA GLY A 71 12.10 19.61 5.55
C GLY A 71 10.84 19.24 6.35
N VAL A 72 9.84 18.59 5.75
CA VAL A 72 8.68 18.10 6.50
C VAL A 72 9.05 16.81 7.27
N VAL A 73 9.24 16.94 8.58
CA VAL A 73 9.32 15.81 9.51
C VAL A 73 7.90 15.29 9.71
N ASN A 74 7.55 14.27 8.95
CA ASN A 74 6.22 13.66 9.04
C ASN A 74 6.18 12.70 10.24
N ASN A 75 5.15 12.83 11.06
CA ASN A 75 4.91 11.92 12.18
C ASN A 75 4.27 10.65 11.61
N ASP A 76 4.97 9.52 11.70
CA ASP A 76 4.58 8.24 11.09
C ASP A 76 3.40 7.58 11.84
N ILE A 77 2.20 8.11 11.65
CA ILE A 77 0.97 7.50 12.16
C ILE A 77 0.22 6.86 11.00
N PHE A 78 0.34 5.53 10.90
CA PHE A 78 -0.35 4.73 9.89
C PHE A 78 -1.26 3.72 10.58
N ALA A 79 -2.30 3.26 9.87
CA ALA A 79 -3.22 2.29 10.41
C ALA A 79 -2.48 0.95 10.62
N ALA A 80 -2.43 0.51 11.89
CA ALA A 80 -1.90 -0.81 12.23
C ALA A 80 -2.88 -1.90 11.79
N TRP A 81 -2.35 -3.01 11.29
CA TRP A 81 -3.13 -4.18 10.92
C TRP A 81 -3.07 -5.26 11.99
N SER A 82 -4.22 -5.71 12.46
CA SER A 82 -4.36 -6.74 13.50
C SER A 82 -4.98 -8.05 13.00
N GLY A 83 -5.06 -8.24 11.68
CA GLY A 83 -5.76 -9.37 11.05
C GLY A 83 -5.02 -10.71 11.03
N LEU A 84 -3.78 -10.78 11.55
CA LEU A 84 -2.92 -11.97 11.44
C LEU A 84 -3.55 -13.23 12.05
N SER A 85 -4.20 -13.09 13.20
CA SER A 85 -4.84 -14.21 13.90
C SER A 85 -5.90 -14.90 13.04
N SER A 86 -6.66 -14.13 12.26
CA SER A 86 -7.69 -14.65 11.35
C SER A 86 -7.10 -15.47 10.20
N LEU A 87 -5.86 -15.18 9.79
CA LEU A 87 -5.18 -15.92 8.71
C LEU A 87 -4.53 -17.23 9.21
N GLN A 88 -3.95 -17.21 10.41
CA GLN A 88 -3.14 -18.33 10.91
C GLN A 88 -3.89 -19.29 11.84
N LYS A 89 -4.78 -18.77 12.69
CA LYS A 89 -5.39 -19.54 13.80
C LYS A 89 -6.88 -19.83 13.59
N GLY A 90 -7.51 -19.25 12.57
CA GLY A 90 -8.91 -19.49 12.27
C GLY A 90 -9.18 -20.90 11.72
N ASP A 91 -10.42 -21.37 11.86
CA ASP A 91 -10.90 -22.52 11.09
C ASP A 91 -10.85 -22.23 9.58
N LYS A 92 -11.17 -23.23 8.74
CA LYS A 92 -11.11 -23.06 7.28
C LYS A 92 -11.97 -21.89 6.77
N ASN A 93 -13.19 -21.73 7.27
CA ASN A 93 -14.09 -20.66 6.81
C ASN A 93 -13.59 -19.30 7.31
N SER A 94 -13.17 -19.21 8.57
CA SER A 94 -12.59 -17.99 9.14
C SER A 94 -11.35 -17.53 8.37
N ARG A 95 -10.46 -18.46 7.98
CA ARG A 95 -9.28 -18.18 7.14
C ARG A 95 -9.67 -17.68 5.75
N LEU A 96 -10.64 -18.32 5.09
CA LEU A 96 -11.12 -17.90 3.78
C LEU A 96 -11.68 -16.47 3.81
N VAL A 97 -12.48 -16.14 4.83
CA VAL A 97 -12.99 -14.77 5.04
C VAL A 97 -11.85 -13.79 5.31
N GLY A 98 -10.86 -14.18 6.13
CA GLY A 98 -9.67 -13.39 6.40
C GLY A 98 -8.88 -13.05 5.12
N PHE A 99 -8.60 -14.05 4.29
CA PHE A 99 -7.94 -13.86 3.00
C PHE A 99 -8.77 -12.99 2.05
N TYR A 100 -10.08 -13.26 1.92
CA TYR A 100 -10.96 -12.48 1.06
C TYR A 100 -10.93 -10.99 1.44
N ASN A 101 -11.10 -10.68 2.73
CA ASN A 101 -11.08 -9.30 3.21
C ASN A 101 -9.72 -8.63 2.95
N LEU A 102 -8.61 -9.35 3.19
CA LEU A 102 -7.27 -8.83 2.94
C LEU A 102 -7.06 -8.49 1.46
N PHE A 103 -7.36 -9.42 0.53
CA PHE A 103 -7.21 -9.18 -0.89
C PHE A 103 -8.17 -8.12 -1.43
N HIS A 104 -9.40 -8.06 -0.88
CA HIS A 104 -10.37 -7.03 -1.23
C HIS A 104 -9.87 -5.64 -0.84
N CYS A 105 -9.39 -5.46 0.39
CA CYS A 105 -8.81 -4.21 0.86
C CYS A 105 -7.56 -3.83 0.05
N LEU A 106 -6.68 -4.80 -0.23
CA LEU A 106 -5.48 -4.59 -1.04
C LEU A 106 -5.85 -4.02 -2.42
N ARG A 107 -6.78 -4.66 -3.13
CA ARG A 107 -7.28 -4.18 -4.43
C ARG A 107 -7.82 -2.75 -4.33
N ARG A 108 -8.63 -2.46 -3.31
CA ARG A 108 -9.23 -1.14 -3.11
C ARG A 108 -8.16 -0.06 -2.90
N ASP A 109 -7.19 -0.33 -2.05
CA ASP A 109 -6.18 0.65 -1.67
C ASP A 109 -5.09 0.80 -2.74
N THR A 110 -4.69 -0.26 -3.44
CA THR A 110 -3.84 -0.14 -4.64
C THR A 110 -4.50 0.72 -5.71
N ASN A 111 -5.81 0.58 -5.93
CA ASN A 111 -6.55 1.45 -6.86
C ASN A 111 -6.56 2.91 -6.39
N LYS A 112 -6.68 3.18 -5.08
CA LYS A 112 -6.56 4.55 -4.56
C LYS A 112 -5.17 5.11 -4.79
N VAL A 113 -4.12 4.35 -4.49
CA VAL A 113 -2.73 4.74 -4.70
C VAL A 113 -2.50 5.09 -6.17
N ASP A 114 -2.89 4.22 -7.10
CA ASP A 114 -2.75 4.47 -8.54
C ASP A 114 -3.47 5.75 -8.99
N ASN A 115 -4.72 5.94 -8.56
CA ASN A 115 -5.48 7.15 -8.88
C ASN A 115 -4.86 8.42 -8.29
N TYR A 116 -4.41 8.39 -7.04
CA TYR A 116 -3.76 9.53 -6.41
C TYR A 116 -2.42 9.87 -7.07
N LEU A 117 -1.65 8.87 -7.48
CA LEU A 117 -0.41 9.09 -8.24
C LEU A 117 -0.67 9.73 -9.60
N LYS A 118 -1.73 9.33 -10.31
CA LYS A 118 -2.13 9.99 -11.58
C LYS A 118 -2.49 11.45 -11.36
N ILE A 119 -3.28 11.75 -10.32
CA ILE A 119 -3.65 13.13 -9.95
C ILE A 119 -2.40 13.95 -9.59
N LEU A 120 -1.52 13.40 -8.77
CA LEU A 120 -0.28 14.04 -8.35
C LEU A 120 0.63 14.33 -9.54
N LYS A 121 0.83 13.35 -10.43
CA LYS A 121 1.58 13.55 -11.67
C LYS A 121 0.98 14.71 -12.48
N CYS A 122 -0.34 14.75 -12.62
CA CYS A 122 -0.99 15.83 -13.35
C CYS A 122 -0.75 17.21 -12.74
N LYS A 123 -0.93 17.33 -11.42
CA LYS A 123 -0.78 18.60 -10.71
C LYS A 123 0.67 19.08 -10.63
N VAL A 124 1.62 18.18 -10.34
CA VAL A 124 3.02 18.52 -10.05
C VAL A 124 3.86 18.61 -11.32
N VAL A 125 3.62 17.74 -12.31
CA VAL A 125 4.44 17.67 -13.53
C VAL A 125 3.82 18.45 -14.70
N HIS A 126 2.49 18.43 -14.82
CA HIS A 126 1.78 19.02 -15.95
C HIS A 126 1.00 20.30 -15.58
N GLU A 127 1.14 20.80 -14.35
CA GLU A 127 0.44 22.00 -13.85
C GLU A 127 -1.08 21.94 -14.05
N GLY A 128 -1.66 20.74 -14.04
CA GLY A 128 -3.09 20.50 -14.25
C GLY A 128 -3.53 20.36 -15.71
N SER A 129 -2.62 20.44 -16.69
CA SER A 129 -2.91 20.25 -18.11
C SER A 129 -2.80 18.78 -18.52
N CYS A 130 -3.72 17.97 -18.01
CA CYS A 130 -3.99 16.59 -18.43
C CYS A 130 -5.49 16.45 -18.74
#